data_AF-A0A7J9ZIE8-F1
#
_entry.id   AF-A0A7J9ZIE8-F1
#
_cell.length_a   1.000
_cell.length_b   1.000
_cell.length_c   1.000
_cell.angle_alpha   90.00
_cell.angle_beta   90.00
_cell.angle_gamma   90.00
#
_symmetry.space_group_name_H-M   'P 1'
#
loop_
_entity.id
_entity.type
_entity.pdbx_description
1 polymer ?
#
loop_
_entity_poly.entity_id
_entity_poly.type
_entity_poly.pdbx_seq_one_letter_code
_entity_poly.pdbx_strand_id
1 'polypeptide(L)'
;MDDQRNDGDKALEQRRIVTGAGSTAKILYVGSALALLVVIAKLATQGATLTLGGAVSIPLTGSWIVFVLLTVGHVFSAVFLTRRISAYLDLLPSAVELRQVFDELTAGSNPFMHGLVSRARPRRAGGVYHPMSRSDPSAWAAYGATAALVAAMLPVHRGTNGLEWEDGFTFGALVSLTAVVLIANWWAGSIWLVGLSTLRSTYEEIVALPEGPLTHLELASLLMPDLPSVRTCGQLHKLSNRYWRLSRHPVPLADPDAGHPATHLSTKQLWYITSGYRHIRECHPQLGLPEIPPFQYLLDGLPPAPERDRGAGRSWKDRPKERWWRRIS
;
A
#
# COMPACT_ATOMS: atom_id res chain seq x y z
N MET A 1 14.34 -17.03 17.57
CA MET A 1 13.15 -17.75 17.08
C MET A 1 12.14 -16.81 16.44
N ASP A 2 11.95 -15.59 16.97
CA ASP A 2 10.99 -14.62 16.39
C ASP A 2 11.42 -14.05 15.02
N ASP A 3 12.71 -13.82 14.78
CA ASP A 3 13.19 -13.30 13.47
C ASP A 3 12.92 -14.27 12.31
N GLN A 4 13.19 -15.57 12.49
CA GLN A 4 12.92 -16.59 11.48
C GLN A 4 11.43 -16.71 11.15
N ARG A 5 10.55 -16.47 12.13
CA ARG A 5 9.10 -16.47 11.91
C ARG A 5 8.67 -15.25 11.09
N ASN A 6 9.20 -14.07 11.43
CA ASN A 6 8.90 -12.84 10.70
C ASN A 6 9.37 -12.90 9.23
N ASP A 7 10.56 -13.45 8.99
CA ASP A 7 11.08 -13.62 7.63
C ASP A 7 10.25 -14.62 6.81
N GLY A 8 9.79 -15.70 7.45
CA GLY A 8 8.84 -16.64 6.84
C GLY A 8 7.50 -15.99 6.47
N ASP A 9 6.95 -15.15 7.36
CA ASP A 9 5.69 -14.43 7.13
C ASP A 9 5.83 -13.39 6.01
N LYS A 10 6.96 -12.65 5.96
CA LYS A 10 7.27 -11.70 4.87
C LYS A 10 7.37 -12.39 3.53
N ALA A 11 8.11 -13.50 3.44
CA ALA A 11 8.27 -14.26 2.21
C ALA A 11 6.92 -14.83 1.72
N LEU A 12 6.08 -15.29 2.65
CA LEU A 12 4.74 -15.77 2.34
C LEU A 12 3.84 -14.66 1.78
N GLU A 13 3.81 -13.48 2.40
CA GLU A 13 3.02 -12.35 1.92
C GLU A 13 3.56 -11.80 0.58
N GLN A 14 4.88 -11.71 0.40
CA GLN A 14 5.49 -11.38 -0.89
C GLN A 14 5.00 -12.32 -2.00
N ARG A 15 5.08 -13.64 -1.77
CA ARG A 15 4.62 -14.64 -2.75
C ARG A 15 3.12 -14.47 -3.07
N ARG A 16 2.29 -14.18 -2.06
CA ARG A 16 0.85 -13.93 -2.23
C ARG A 16 0.60 -12.67 -3.07
N ILE A 17 1.38 -11.60 -2.84
CA ILE A 17 1.29 -10.35 -3.60
C ILE A 17 1.65 -10.61 -5.06
N VAL A 18 2.82 -11.20 -5.33
CA VAL A 18 3.29 -11.48 -6.69
C VAL A 18 2.32 -12.39 -7.44
N THR A 19 1.87 -13.48 -6.81
CA THR A 19 0.91 -14.41 -7.41
C THR A 19 -0.44 -13.73 -7.68
N GLY A 20 -0.94 -12.93 -6.72
CA GLY A 20 -2.19 -12.20 -6.85
C GLY A 20 -2.14 -11.16 -7.97
N ALA A 21 -1.02 -10.45 -8.11
CA ALA A 21 -0.80 -9.50 -9.18
C ALA A 21 -0.75 -10.20 -10.55
N GLY A 22 -0.02 -11.32 -10.66
CA GLY A 22 0.01 -12.13 -11.87
C GLY A 22 -1.39 -12.59 -12.29
N SER A 23 -2.21 -13.05 -11.34
CA SER A 23 -3.60 -13.43 -11.60
C SER A 23 -4.47 -12.24 -12.04
N THR A 24 -4.33 -11.08 -11.37
CA THR A 24 -5.04 -9.84 -11.75
C THR A 24 -4.70 -9.42 -13.18
N ALA A 25 -3.41 -9.44 -13.50
CA ALA A 25 -2.89 -9.04 -14.79
C ALA A 25 -3.35 -10.00 -15.91
N LYS A 26 -3.47 -11.31 -15.62
CA LYS A 26 -4.07 -12.31 -16.52
C LYS A 26 -5.56 -12.05 -16.75
N ILE A 27 -6.33 -11.76 -15.70
CA ILE A 27 -7.77 -11.44 -15.83
C ILE A 27 -7.95 -10.23 -16.75
N LEU A 28 -7.17 -9.17 -16.55
CA LEU A 28 -7.21 -7.97 -17.39
C LEU A 28 -6.83 -8.26 -18.84
N TYR A 29 -5.76 -9.03 -19.06
CA TYR A 29 -5.32 -9.40 -20.41
C TYR A 29 -6.37 -10.25 -21.13
N VAL A 30 -6.85 -11.32 -20.51
CA VAL A 30 -7.87 -12.21 -21.07
C VAL A 30 -9.16 -11.44 -21.31
N GLY A 31 -9.61 -10.63 -20.36
CA GLY A 31 -10.81 -9.81 -20.50
C GLY A 31 -10.71 -8.81 -21.65
N SER A 32 -9.55 -8.17 -21.82
CA SER A 32 -9.32 -7.21 -22.91
C SER A 32 -9.28 -7.90 -24.27
N ALA A 33 -8.62 -9.06 -24.37
CA ALA A 33 -8.58 -9.85 -25.59
C ALA A 33 -9.99 -10.35 -25.96
N LEU A 34 -10.76 -10.85 -25.00
CA LEU A 34 -12.15 -11.26 -25.21
C LEU A 34 -13.04 -10.08 -25.62
N ALA A 35 -12.87 -8.91 -25.02
CA ALA A 35 -13.59 -7.70 -25.42
C ALA A 35 -13.33 -7.35 -26.89
N LEU A 36 -12.06 -7.34 -27.31
CA LEU A 36 -11.71 -7.10 -28.71
C LEU A 36 -12.29 -8.16 -29.65
N LEU A 37 -12.23 -9.44 -29.27
CA LEU A 37 -12.82 -10.52 -30.07
C LEU A 37 -14.33 -10.37 -30.22
N VAL A 38 -15.05 -10.00 -29.15
CA VAL A 38 -16.49 -9.74 -29.21
C VAL A 38 -16.80 -8.55 -30.11
N VAL A 39 -16.02 -7.47 -30.03
CA VAL A 39 -16.16 -6.31 -30.92
C VAL A 39 -15.97 -6.73 -32.39
N ILE A 40 -14.90 -7.47 -32.69
CA ILE A 40 -14.64 -7.97 -34.04
C ILE A 40 -15.79 -8.86 -34.52
N ALA A 41 -16.27 -9.78 -33.67
CA ALA A 41 -17.39 -10.65 -34.01
C ALA A 41 -18.66 -9.86 -34.33
N LYS A 42 -19.04 -8.90 -33.49
CA LYS A 42 -20.20 -8.02 -33.73
C LYS A 42 -20.13 -7.26 -35.05
N LEU A 43 -18.93 -6.88 -35.48
CA LEU A 43 -18.72 -6.18 -36.75
C LEU A 43 -18.68 -7.12 -37.96
N ALA A 44 -18.27 -8.39 -37.75
CA ALA A 44 -18.08 -9.37 -38.81
C ALA A 44 -19.31 -10.24 -39.08
N THR A 45 -20.14 -10.53 -38.07
CA THR A 45 -21.31 -11.39 -38.21
C THR A 45 -22.59 -10.56 -38.39
N GLN A 46 -23.38 -10.86 -39.43
CA GLN A 46 -24.70 -10.24 -39.67
C GLN A 46 -25.80 -10.75 -38.71
N GLY A 47 -25.41 -11.25 -37.54
CA GLY A 47 -26.31 -11.89 -36.59
C GLY A 47 -25.77 -11.85 -35.16
N ALA A 48 -26.66 -12.00 -34.20
CA ALA A 48 -26.37 -11.97 -32.76
C ALA A 48 -25.68 -13.24 -32.23
N THR A 49 -25.12 -14.09 -33.09
CA THR A 49 -24.51 -15.38 -32.73
C THR A 49 -23.15 -15.57 -33.39
N LEU A 50 -22.22 -16.19 -32.66
CA LEU A 50 -20.88 -16.57 -33.10
C LEU A 50 -20.85 -18.09 -33.30
N THR A 51 -20.63 -18.54 -34.54
CA THR A 51 -20.55 -19.96 -34.88
C THR A 51 -19.11 -20.47 -34.77
N LEU A 52 -18.84 -21.32 -33.79
CA LEU A 52 -17.57 -22.02 -33.64
C LEU A 52 -17.63 -23.38 -34.34
N GLY A 53 -16.77 -23.58 -35.34
CA GLY A 53 -16.63 -24.86 -36.05
C GLY A 53 -17.91 -25.34 -36.75
N GLY A 54 -18.85 -24.44 -37.07
CA GLY A 54 -20.11 -24.76 -37.76
C GLY A 54 -21.16 -25.51 -36.92
N ALA A 55 -20.84 -25.93 -35.68
CA ALA A 55 -21.72 -26.76 -34.86
C ALA A 55 -22.25 -26.06 -33.61
N VAL A 56 -21.55 -25.03 -33.09
CA VAL A 56 -21.94 -24.34 -31.86
C VAL A 56 -22.17 -22.86 -32.13
N SER A 57 -23.42 -22.42 -32.03
CA SER A 57 -23.82 -21.01 -32.10
C SER A 57 -23.89 -20.42 -30.70
N ILE A 58 -22.94 -19.56 -30.34
CA ILE A 58 -22.94 -18.87 -29.05
C ILE A 58 -23.58 -17.50 -29.25
N PRO A 59 -24.67 -17.15 -28.55
CA PRO A 59 -25.22 -15.80 -28.63
C PRO A 59 -24.20 -14.78 -28.11
N LEU A 60 -23.90 -13.77 -28.92
CA LEU A 60 -23.06 -12.62 -28.57
C LEU A 60 -23.68 -11.84 -27.40
N THR A 61 -25.01 -11.89 -27.29
CA THR A 61 -25.75 -11.36 -26.14
C THR A 61 -25.37 -12.08 -24.84
N GLY A 62 -24.82 -13.30 -24.85
CA GLY A 62 -24.31 -13.97 -23.64
C GLY A 62 -22.98 -13.39 -23.12
N SER A 63 -22.29 -12.54 -23.88
CA SER A 63 -20.97 -12.01 -23.53
C SER A 63 -20.96 -11.15 -22.26
N TRP A 64 -22.07 -10.48 -21.92
CA TRP A 64 -22.15 -9.69 -20.67
C TRP A 64 -21.97 -10.56 -19.43
N ILE A 65 -22.43 -11.82 -19.44
CA ILE A 65 -22.25 -12.75 -18.31
C ILE A 65 -20.75 -12.95 -18.08
N VAL A 66 -20.00 -13.19 -19.16
CA VAL A 66 -18.55 -13.37 -19.11
C VAL A 66 -17.87 -12.11 -18.57
N PHE A 67 -18.23 -10.93 -19.07
CA PHE A 67 -17.65 -9.67 -18.59
C PHE A 67 -18.01 -9.36 -17.14
N VAL A 68 -19.23 -9.68 -16.70
CA VAL A 68 -19.64 -9.55 -15.28
C VAL A 68 -18.79 -10.48 -14.41
N LEU A 69 -18.63 -11.75 -14.79
CA LEU A 69 -17.81 -12.70 -14.04
C LEU A 69 -16.33 -12.27 -13.97
N LEU A 70 -15.76 -11.82 -15.09
CA LEU A 70 -14.41 -11.28 -15.13
C LEU A 70 -14.26 -10.02 -14.26
N THR A 71 -15.28 -9.16 -14.24
CA THR A 71 -15.32 -7.96 -13.40
C THR A 71 -15.35 -8.31 -11.92
N VAL A 72 -16.17 -9.29 -11.52
CA VAL A 72 -16.19 -9.80 -10.15
C VAL A 72 -14.82 -10.37 -9.77
N GLY A 73 -14.19 -11.14 -10.67
CA GLY A 73 -12.83 -11.65 -10.49
C GLY A 73 -11.81 -10.53 -10.30
N HIS A 74 -11.85 -9.50 -11.15
CA HIS A 74 -10.96 -8.33 -11.08
C HIS A 74 -11.15 -7.55 -9.77
N VAL A 75 -12.40 -7.26 -9.38
CA VAL A 75 -12.74 -6.60 -8.11
C VAL A 75 -12.21 -7.40 -6.93
N PHE A 76 -12.47 -8.71 -6.91
CA PHE A 76 -11.97 -9.59 -5.84
C PHE A 76 -10.45 -9.55 -5.76
N SER A 77 -9.75 -9.69 -6.89
CA SER A 77 -8.28 -9.67 -6.92
C SER A 77 -7.71 -8.33 -6.47
N ALA A 78 -8.27 -7.20 -6.91
CA ALA A 78 -7.82 -5.87 -6.50
C ALA A 78 -7.94 -5.64 -4.98
N VAL A 79 -9.08 -6.03 -4.40
CA VAL A 79 -9.32 -5.91 -2.94
C VAL A 79 -8.42 -6.85 -2.16
N PHE A 80 -8.33 -8.12 -2.57
CA PHE A 80 -7.47 -9.11 -1.95
C PHE A 80 -6.02 -8.61 -1.90
N LEU A 81 -5.52 -8.11 -3.02
CA LEU A 81 -4.14 -7.74 -3.19
C LEU A 81 -3.78 -6.46 -2.41
N THR A 82 -4.69 -5.49 -2.34
CA THR A 82 -4.51 -4.30 -1.50
C THR A 82 -4.45 -4.65 -0.01
N ARG A 83 -5.27 -5.60 0.44
CA ARG A 83 -5.21 -6.11 1.82
C ARG A 83 -3.89 -6.82 2.10
N ARG A 84 -3.38 -7.59 1.12
CA ARG A 84 -2.08 -8.28 1.23
C ARG A 84 -0.91 -7.32 1.28
N ILE A 85 -0.93 -6.27 0.46
CA ILE A 85 0.08 -5.19 0.52
C ILE A 85 0.05 -4.50 1.88
N SER A 86 -1.15 -4.21 2.41
CA SER A 86 -1.27 -3.60 3.73
C SER A 86 -0.70 -4.51 4.83
N ALA A 87 -1.07 -5.80 4.81
CA ALA A 87 -0.53 -6.79 5.74
C ALA A 87 0.99 -6.96 5.63
N TYR A 88 1.54 -6.93 4.41
CA TYR A 88 2.98 -6.98 4.18
C TYR A 88 3.69 -5.75 4.75
N LEU A 89 3.12 -4.55 4.58
CA LEU A 89 3.68 -3.33 5.15
C LEU A 89 3.68 -3.35 6.69
N ASP A 90 2.69 -3.97 7.32
CA ASP A 90 2.62 -4.15 8.78
C ASP A 90 3.76 -5.05 9.32
N LEU A 91 4.36 -5.91 8.47
CA LEU A 91 5.54 -6.71 8.82
C LEU A 91 6.86 -5.91 8.79
N LEU A 92 6.79 -4.63 8.46
CA LEU A 92 7.94 -3.70 8.38
C LEU A 92 9.07 -4.22 7.48
N PRO A 93 8.79 -4.49 6.19
CA PRO A 93 9.83 -4.85 5.24
C PRO A 93 10.83 -3.70 5.07
N SER A 94 12.06 -4.05 4.75
CA SER A 94 13.13 -3.12 4.39
C SER A 94 12.88 -2.46 3.04
N ALA A 95 13.61 -1.37 2.76
CA ALA A 95 13.56 -0.72 1.45
C ALA A 95 13.94 -1.66 0.29
N VAL A 96 14.90 -2.57 0.53
CA VAL A 96 15.36 -3.54 -0.48
C VAL A 96 14.26 -4.53 -0.81
N GLU A 97 13.61 -5.09 0.21
CA GLU A 97 12.49 -6.02 0.04
C GLU A 97 11.31 -5.33 -0.69
N LEU A 98 10.92 -4.14 -0.24
CA LEU A 98 9.84 -3.37 -0.88
C LEU A 98 10.14 -3.07 -2.35
N ARG A 99 11.37 -2.67 -2.66
CA ARG A 99 11.81 -2.43 -4.02
C ARG A 99 11.78 -3.71 -4.84
N GLN A 100 12.28 -4.83 -4.30
CA GLN A 100 12.26 -6.12 -5.00
C GLN A 100 10.84 -6.54 -5.36
N VAL A 101 9.88 -6.42 -4.43
CA VAL A 101 8.47 -6.71 -4.72
C VAL A 101 7.93 -5.77 -5.80
N PHE A 102 8.19 -4.47 -5.71
CA PHE A 102 7.73 -3.51 -6.71
C PHE A 102 8.33 -3.78 -8.11
N ASP A 103 9.62 -4.04 -8.17
CA ASP A 103 10.34 -4.34 -9.41
C ASP A 103 9.84 -5.66 -10.01
N GLU A 104 9.63 -6.71 -9.19
CA GLU A 104 9.06 -7.99 -9.65
C GLU A 104 7.64 -7.83 -10.23
N LEU A 105 6.81 -6.98 -9.62
CA LEU A 105 5.46 -6.68 -10.09
C LEU A 105 5.44 -5.88 -11.40
N THR A 106 6.44 -5.03 -11.63
CA THR A 106 6.51 -4.12 -12.80
C THR A 106 7.41 -4.63 -13.92
N ALA A 107 8.29 -5.59 -13.65
CA ALA A 107 9.18 -6.23 -14.62
C ALA A 107 8.43 -7.14 -15.61
N GLY A 108 7.19 -7.53 -15.30
CA GLY A 108 6.38 -8.35 -16.19
C GLY A 108 6.10 -7.66 -17.53
N SER A 109 6.03 -8.44 -18.61
CA SER A 109 5.66 -7.99 -19.96
C SER A 109 4.18 -7.60 -20.10
N ASN A 110 3.47 -7.39 -18.99
CA ASN A 110 2.05 -7.13 -19.01
C ASN A 110 1.78 -5.63 -19.25
N PRO A 111 1.00 -5.26 -20.29
CA PRO A 111 0.75 -3.85 -20.62
C PRO A 111 0.02 -3.07 -19.52
N PHE A 112 -0.67 -3.74 -18.60
CA PHE A 112 -1.35 -3.12 -17.45
C PHE A 112 -0.44 -2.82 -16.26
N MET A 113 0.80 -3.30 -16.29
CA MET A 113 1.79 -3.17 -15.20
C MET A 113 3.12 -2.58 -15.68
N HIS A 114 3.39 -2.69 -16.98
CA HIS A 114 4.62 -2.19 -17.58
C HIS A 114 4.71 -0.67 -17.51
N GLY A 115 5.83 -0.15 -16.99
CA GLY A 115 6.06 1.29 -16.88
C GLY A 115 5.14 2.00 -15.89
N LEU A 116 4.50 1.25 -14.97
CA LEU A 116 3.57 1.80 -14.00
C LEU A 116 4.22 2.92 -13.18
N VAL A 117 3.66 4.13 -13.27
CA VAL A 117 4.12 5.26 -12.46
C VAL A 117 3.34 5.26 -11.14
N SER A 118 4.05 5.22 -10.00
CA SER A 118 3.43 5.25 -8.67
C SER A 118 2.59 6.52 -8.47
N ARG A 119 1.36 6.35 -7.98
CA ARG A 119 0.34 7.40 -7.84
C ARG A 119 0.03 7.76 -6.39
N ALA A 120 1.01 7.63 -5.51
CA ALA A 120 0.81 7.65 -4.05
C ALA A 120 0.23 8.96 -3.49
N ARG A 121 0.15 10.03 -4.28
CA ARG A 121 -0.40 11.30 -3.80
C ARG A 121 -1.69 11.66 -4.54
N PRO A 122 -2.83 11.75 -3.84
CA PRO A 122 -4.04 12.32 -4.42
C PRO A 122 -3.76 13.78 -4.82
N ARG A 123 -4.47 14.26 -5.85
CA ARG A 123 -4.27 15.64 -6.37
C ARG A 123 -4.51 16.72 -5.31
N ARG A 124 -5.20 16.38 -4.22
CA ARG A 124 -5.39 17.19 -3.01
C ARG A 124 -5.09 16.30 -1.80
N ALA A 125 -4.46 16.86 -0.77
CA ALA A 125 -4.28 16.17 0.51
C ALA A 125 -5.63 15.66 1.04
N GLY A 126 -5.72 14.37 1.37
CA GLY A 126 -6.97 13.72 1.82
C GLY A 126 -7.95 13.34 0.70
N GLY A 127 -7.63 13.58 -0.58
CA GLY A 127 -8.48 13.16 -1.69
C GLY A 127 -8.47 11.64 -1.91
N VAL A 128 -9.60 11.11 -2.37
CA VAL A 128 -9.78 9.67 -2.70
C VAL A 128 -9.49 9.39 -4.19
N TYR A 129 -9.35 10.45 -5.01
CA TYR A 129 -9.17 10.34 -6.44
C TYR A 129 -7.70 10.49 -6.86
N HIS A 130 -7.19 9.46 -7.54
CA HIS A 130 -5.83 9.37 -8.06
C HIS A 130 -5.87 9.27 -9.59
N PRO A 131 -5.82 10.40 -10.34
CA PRO A 131 -5.89 10.36 -11.80
C PRO A 131 -4.72 9.59 -12.41
N MET A 132 -4.97 8.93 -13.54
CA MET A 132 -3.91 8.33 -14.34
C MET A 132 -3.06 9.43 -15.01
N SER A 133 -1.73 9.31 -14.98
CA SER A 133 -0.87 10.19 -15.79
C SER A 133 -1.04 9.84 -17.27
N ARG A 134 -1.08 10.83 -18.14
CA ARG A 134 -1.07 10.62 -19.61
C ARG A 134 0.27 10.07 -20.11
N SER A 135 1.33 10.19 -19.33
CA SER A 135 2.66 9.65 -19.66
C SER A 135 2.83 8.19 -19.23
N ASP A 136 1.84 7.59 -18.57
CA ASP A 136 1.90 6.22 -18.05
C ASP A 136 1.39 5.24 -19.12
N PRO A 137 2.22 4.34 -19.66
CA PRO A 137 1.80 3.36 -20.67
C PRO A 137 0.66 2.47 -20.19
N SER A 138 0.64 2.11 -18.90
CA SER A 138 -0.42 1.29 -18.30
C SER A 138 -1.76 2.00 -18.29
N ALA A 139 -1.77 3.34 -18.26
CA ALA A 139 -2.99 4.12 -18.36
C ALA A 139 -3.63 3.99 -19.74
N TRP A 140 -2.82 4.03 -20.80
CA TRP A 140 -3.31 3.84 -22.17
C TRP A 140 -3.85 2.44 -22.40
N ALA A 141 -3.18 1.41 -21.86
CA ALA A 141 -3.70 0.06 -21.88
C ALA A 141 -5.06 -0.04 -21.17
N ALA A 142 -5.21 0.58 -19.99
CA ALA A 142 -6.47 0.62 -19.25
C ALA A 142 -7.58 1.37 -20.00
N TYR A 143 -7.28 2.52 -20.61
CA TYR A 143 -8.25 3.26 -21.43
C TYR A 143 -8.68 2.46 -22.65
N GLY A 144 -7.73 1.85 -23.38
CA GLY A 144 -8.02 0.99 -24.53
C GLY A 144 -8.87 -0.22 -24.17
N ALA A 145 -8.54 -0.90 -23.07
CA ALA A 145 -9.33 -2.02 -22.55
C ALA A 145 -10.74 -1.60 -22.14
N THR A 146 -10.87 -0.43 -21.51
CA THR A 146 -12.18 0.13 -21.13
C THR A 146 -13.01 0.45 -22.36
N ALA A 147 -12.43 1.09 -23.38
CA ALA A 147 -13.12 1.38 -24.64
C ALA A 147 -13.55 0.10 -25.37
N ALA A 148 -12.69 -0.91 -25.42
CA ALA A 148 -13.01 -2.21 -25.98
C ALA A 148 -14.15 -2.89 -25.20
N LEU A 149 -14.13 -2.82 -23.86
CA LEU A 149 -15.19 -3.37 -23.01
C LEU A 149 -16.54 -2.68 -23.24
N VAL A 150 -16.55 -1.35 -23.34
CA VAL A 150 -17.76 -0.57 -23.70
C VAL A 150 -18.32 -1.11 -25.02
N ALA A 151 -17.51 -1.09 -26.08
CA ALA A 151 -17.94 -1.54 -27.40
C ALA A 151 -18.41 -3.01 -27.40
N ALA A 152 -17.73 -3.87 -26.64
CA ALA A 152 -18.08 -5.29 -26.48
C ALA A 152 -19.41 -5.49 -25.75
N MET A 153 -19.76 -4.63 -24.80
CA MET A 153 -20.98 -4.74 -24.00
C MET A 153 -22.17 -3.96 -24.56
N LEU A 154 -21.95 -2.98 -25.45
CA LEU A 154 -23.05 -2.24 -26.06
C LEU A 154 -24.03 -3.20 -26.75
N PRO A 155 -25.34 -3.04 -26.56
CA PRO A 155 -26.35 -3.91 -27.15
C PRO A 155 -26.58 -3.55 -28.63
N VAL A 156 -25.49 -3.58 -29.41
CA VAL A 156 -25.45 -3.26 -30.83
C VAL A 156 -24.93 -4.46 -31.59
N HIS A 157 -25.51 -4.73 -32.75
CA HIS A 157 -25.08 -5.80 -33.65
C HIS A 157 -25.20 -5.31 -35.10
N ARG A 158 -24.51 -5.99 -36.01
CA ARG A 158 -24.63 -5.71 -37.44
C ARG A 158 -25.86 -6.41 -37.99
N GLY A 159 -26.85 -5.65 -38.39
CA GLY A 159 -28.04 -6.12 -39.10
C GLY A 159 -27.94 -5.91 -40.61
N THR A 160 -29.10 -5.96 -41.29
CA THR A 160 -29.18 -5.90 -42.75
C THR A 160 -28.91 -4.50 -43.30
N ASN A 161 -29.27 -3.46 -42.54
CA ASN A 161 -29.13 -2.06 -42.96
C ASN A 161 -27.99 -1.32 -42.25
N GLY A 162 -27.12 -2.03 -41.53
CA GLY A 162 -25.98 -1.44 -40.81
C GLY A 162 -25.89 -1.90 -39.36
N LEU A 163 -25.48 -1.00 -38.47
CA LEU A 163 -25.47 -1.26 -37.02
C LEU A 163 -26.87 -1.00 -36.47
N GLU A 164 -27.44 -2.02 -35.85
CA GLU A 164 -28.78 -2.01 -35.26
C GLU A 164 -28.65 -2.17 -33.74
N TRP A 165 -29.50 -1.46 -33.00
CA TRP A 165 -29.57 -1.50 -31.54
C TRP A 165 -30.64 -2.48 -31.10
N GLU A 166 -30.45 -3.12 -29.95
CA GLU A 166 -31.56 -3.82 -29.27
C GLU A 166 -32.61 -2.80 -28.84
N ASP A 167 -33.90 -3.17 -28.97
CA ASP A 167 -35.02 -2.30 -28.63
C ASP A 167 -35.63 -2.62 -27.24
N GLY A 168 -36.37 -1.66 -26.69
CA GLY A 168 -37.23 -1.86 -25.52
C GLY A 168 -36.52 -1.82 -24.15
N PHE A 169 -37.12 -2.48 -23.15
CA PHE A 169 -36.62 -2.45 -21.77
C PHE A 169 -35.22 -3.08 -21.61
N THR A 170 -34.94 -4.12 -22.40
CA THR A 170 -33.67 -4.85 -22.39
C THR A 170 -32.49 -3.93 -22.72
N PHE A 171 -32.67 -2.98 -23.64
CA PHE A 171 -31.67 -1.96 -23.95
C PHE A 171 -31.24 -1.16 -22.70
N GLY A 172 -32.22 -0.59 -22.00
CA GLY A 172 -31.98 0.21 -20.80
C GLY A 172 -31.28 -0.58 -19.69
N ALA A 173 -31.67 -1.84 -19.50
CA ALA A 173 -31.03 -2.74 -18.55
C ALA A 173 -29.57 -3.04 -18.91
N LEU A 174 -29.28 -3.34 -20.19
CA LEU A 174 -27.92 -3.65 -20.66
C LEU A 174 -27.00 -2.43 -20.63
N VAL A 175 -27.49 -1.25 -20.98
CA VAL A 175 -26.75 0.01 -20.85
C VAL A 175 -26.42 0.29 -19.38
N SER A 176 -27.39 0.15 -18.49
CA SER A 176 -27.20 0.35 -17.04
C SER A 176 -26.18 -0.65 -16.48
N LEU A 177 -26.29 -1.93 -16.85
CA LEU A 177 -25.33 -2.97 -16.44
C LEU A 177 -23.91 -2.65 -16.95
N THR A 178 -23.78 -2.20 -18.20
CA THR A 178 -22.51 -1.77 -18.77
C THR A 178 -21.89 -0.64 -17.94
N ALA A 179 -22.68 0.38 -17.57
CA ALA A 179 -22.20 1.46 -16.71
C ALA A 179 -21.71 0.96 -15.34
N VAL A 180 -22.45 0.05 -14.70
CA VAL A 180 -22.05 -0.57 -13.42
C VAL A 180 -20.74 -1.34 -13.56
N VAL A 181 -20.61 -2.14 -14.62
CA VAL A 181 -19.39 -2.92 -14.90
C VAL A 181 -18.19 -2.01 -15.12
N LEU A 182 -18.35 -0.91 -15.84
CA LEU A 182 -17.27 0.06 -16.07
C LEU A 182 -16.84 0.74 -14.76
N ILE A 183 -17.80 1.21 -13.96
CA ILE A 183 -17.51 1.85 -12.67
C ILE A 183 -16.77 0.86 -11.75
N ALA A 184 -17.22 -0.39 -11.67
CA ALA A 184 -16.60 -1.42 -10.84
C ALA A 184 -15.16 -1.73 -11.29
N ASN A 185 -14.92 -1.89 -12.59
CA ASN A 185 -13.57 -2.13 -13.12
C ASN A 185 -12.64 -0.94 -12.87
N TRP A 186 -13.14 0.29 -13.09
CA TRP A 186 -12.36 1.50 -12.89
C TRP A 186 -11.99 1.68 -11.41
N TRP A 187 -12.94 1.44 -10.51
CA TRP A 187 -12.72 1.46 -9.08
C TRP A 187 -11.72 0.40 -8.63
N ALA A 188 -11.86 -0.84 -9.09
CA ALA A 188 -10.93 -1.94 -8.79
C ALA A 188 -9.50 -1.61 -9.27
N GLY A 189 -9.36 -1.14 -10.50
CA GLY A 189 -8.07 -0.70 -11.04
C GLY A 189 -7.47 0.44 -10.23
N SER A 190 -8.29 1.39 -9.76
CA SER A 190 -7.80 2.50 -8.93
C SER A 190 -7.27 2.02 -7.57
N ILE A 191 -7.98 1.12 -6.89
CA ILE A 191 -7.56 0.53 -5.63
C ILE A 191 -6.23 -0.21 -5.78
N TRP A 192 -6.13 -1.04 -6.82
CA TRP A 192 -4.92 -1.79 -7.13
C TRP A 192 -3.69 -0.88 -7.30
N LEU A 193 -3.85 0.18 -8.10
CA LEU A 193 -2.78 1.14 -8.37
C LEU A 193 -2.37 1.93 -7.13
N VAL A 194 -3.32 2.27 -6.25
CA VAL A 194 -3.01 2.88 -4.95
C VAL A 194 -2.19 1.92 -4.10
N GLY A 195 -2.58 0.64 -3.99
CA GLY A 195 -1.83 -0.38 -3.26
C GLY A 195 -0.36 -0.49 -3.73
N LEU A 196 -0.15 -0.62 -5.04
CA LEU A 196 1.20 -0.66 -5.63
C LEU A 196 2.00 0.62 -5.36
N SER A 197 1.33 1.77 -5.45
CA SER A 197 1.98 3.05 -5.22
C SER A 197 2.50 3.21 -3.80
N THR A 198 1.80 2.62 -2.83
CA THR A 198 2.22 2.61 -1.42
C THR A 198 3.52 1.85 -1.21
N LEU A 199 3.73 0.71 -1.90
CA LEU A 199 5.02 0.00 -1.86
C LEU A 199 6.15 0.91 -2.34
N ARG A 200 5.91 1.60 -3.47
CA ARG A 200 6.91 2.49 -4.05
C ARG A 200 7.22 3.71 -3.18
N SER A 201 6.19 4.43 -2.75
CA SER A 201 6.38 5.61 -1.91
C SER A 201 7.04 5.26 -0.59
N THR A 202 6.73 4.08 -0.02
CA THR A 202 7.34 3.64 1.24
C THR A 202 8.82 3.33 1.05
N TYR A 203 9.23 2.62 -0.01
CA TYR A 203 10.67 2.40 -0.21
C TYR A 203 11.41 3.71 -0.51
N GLU A 204 10.84 4.60 -1.35
CA GLU A 204 11.47 5.89 -1.68
C GLU A 204 11.62 6.75 -0.41
N GLU A 205 10.63 6.73 0.47
CA GLU A 205 10.67 7.40 1.77
C GLU A 205 11.74 6.83 2.70
N ILE A 206 11.95 5.51 2.71
CA ILE A 206 12.98 4.86 3.52
C ILE A 206 14.40 5.13 2.95
N VAL A 207 14.56 5.10 1.62
CA VAL A 207 15.85 5.38 0.98
C VAL A 207 16.25 6.85 1.13
N ALA A 208 15.27 7.77 1.11
CA ALA A 208 15.51 9.20 1.27
C ALA A 208 15.70 9.64 2.74
N LEU A 209 15.80 8.69 3.68
CA LEU A 209 16.02 9.02 5.08
C LEU A 209 17.38 9.71 5.25
N PRO A 210 17.45 10.83 6.00
CA PRO A 210 18.71 11.56 6.15
C PRO A 210 19.77 10.71 6.85
N GLU A 211 21.02 10.88 6.44
CA GLU A 211 22.20 10.43 7.16
C GLU A 211 22.82 11.61 7.92
N GLY A 212 23.38 11.39 9.11
CA GLY A 212 24.06 12.43 9.91
C GLY A 212 23.33 12.85 11.19
N PRO A 213 23.74 13.96 11.84
CA PRO A 213 23.20 14.38 13.13
C PRO A 213 21.74 14.82 13.03
N LEU A 214 20.96 14.66 14.11
CA LEU A 214 19.57 15.11 14.16
C LEU A 214 19.49 16.64 14.10
N THR A 215 18.54 17.16 13.32
CA THR A 215 18.16 18.57 13.39
C THR A 215 17.41 18.86 14.70
N HIS A 216 17.39 20.12 15.15
CA HIS A 216 16.64 20.53 16.35
C HIS A 216 15.15 20.16 16.27
N LEU A 217 14.53 20.26 15.09
CA LEU A 217 13.13 19.88 14.88
C LEU A 217 12.91 18.37 15.01
N GLU A 218 13.82 17.56 14.47
CA GLU A 218 13.75 16.10 14.60
C GLU A 218 13.95 15.69 16.07
N LEU A 219 14.91 16.31 16.77
CA LEU A 219 15.12 16.08 18.19
C LEU A 219 13.88 16.46 19.00
N ALA A 220 13.30 17.64 18.77
CA ALA A 220 12.06 18.08 19.41
C ALA A 220 10.89 17.10 19.15
N SER A 221 10.82 16.52 17.96
CA SER A 221 9.78 15.54 17.63
C SER A 221 9.92 14.21 18.37
N LEU A 222 11.13 13.82 18.81
CA LEU A 222 11.34 12.67 19.69
C LEU A 222 10.92 12.94 21.14
N LEU A 223 10.86 14.22 21.52
CA LEU A 223 10.49 14.66 22.86
C LEU A 223 8.98 14.82 23.04
N MET A 224 8.21 14.80 21.96
CA MET A 224 6.76 14.88 22.02
C MET A 224 6.17 13.47 22.24
N PRO A 225 5.33 13.28 23.28
CA PRO A 225 4.86 11.96 23.72
C PRO A 225 3.86 11.26 22.79
N ASP A 226 3.56 11.79 21.61
CA ASP A 226 2.58 11.23 20.67
C ASP A 226 3.12 10.03 19.85
N LEU A 227 3.90 9.17 20.50
CA LEU A 227 4.21 7.80 20.04
C LEU A 227 2.97 6.99 19.58
N PRO A 228 1.77 7.07 20.18
CA PRO A 228 0.59 6.34 19.70
C PRO A 228 0.05 6.78 18.32
N SER A 229 0.59 7.85 17.72
CA SER A 229 0.18 8.34 16.39
C SER A 229 0.97 7.70 15.23
N VAL A 230 2.04 6.95 15.52
CA VAL A 230 2.89 6.29 14.52
C VAL A 230 2.17 5.03 14.05
N ARG A 231 1.55 5.08 12.87
CA ARG A 231 0.63 4.03 12.39
C ARG A 231 1.06 3.37 11.09
N THR A 232 2.06 3.91 10.41
CA THR A 232 2.47 3.43 9.08
C THR A 232 3.92 2.94 9.08
N CYS A 233 4.20 1.98 8.19
CA CYS A 233 5.54 1.44 7.98
C CYS A 233 6.59 2.55 7.74
N GLY A 234 6.30 3.52 6.87
CA GLY A 234 7.20 4.66 6.61
C GLY A 234 7.48 5.51 7.86
N GLN A 235 6.46 5.79 8.68
CA GLN A 235 6.66 6.52 9.94
C GLN A 235 7.49 5.73 10.96
N LEU A 236 7.32 4.41 11.04
CA LEU A 236 8.11 3.54 11.92
C LEU A 236 9.58 3.50 11.48
N HIS A 237 9.86 3.40 10.18
CA HIS A 237 11.22 3.51 9.65
C HIS A 237 11.84 4.88 9.89
N LYS A 238 11.10 5.97 9.69
CA LYS A 238 11.55 7.34 10.04
C LYS A 238 11.93 7.45 11.51
N LEU A 239 11.09 6.92 12.39
CA LEU A 239 11.31 6.98 13.81
C LEU A 239 12.51 6.13 14.23
N SER A 240 12.62 4.90 13.69
CA SER A 240 13.79 4.05 13.86
C SER A 240 15.07 4.75 13.42
N ASN A 241 15.09 5.34 12.22
CA ASN A 241 16.25 6.08 11.72
C ASN A 241 16.66 7.24 12.63
N ARG A 242 15.70 7.97 13.23
CA ARG A 242 16.02 9.03 14.18
C ARG A 242 16.72 8.49 15.42
N TYR A 243 16.23 7.38 15.98
CA TYR A 243 16.88 6.73 17.11
C TYR A 243 18.27 6.19 16.76
N TRP A 244 18.41 5.64 15.56
CA TRP A 244 19.65 5.10 15.04
C TRP A 244 20.69 6.22 14.81
N ARG A 245 20.27 7.39 14.28
CA ARG A 245 21.12 8.59 14.17
C ARG A 245 21.50 9.16 15.52
N LEU A 246 20.58 9.16 16.48
CA LEU A 246 20.85 9.63 17.83
C LEU A 246 21.90 8.77 18.55
N SER A 247 21.97 7.47 18.27
CA SER A 247 22.99 6.60 18.85
C SER A 247 24.36 6.78 18.19
N ARG A 248 24.42 7.06 16.88
CA ARG A 248 25.69 7.41 16.20
C ARG A 248 26.17 8.83 16.48
N HIS A 249 25.25 9.77 16.67
CA HIS A 249 25.53 11.20 16.87
C HIS A 249 24.85 11.69 18.14
N PRO A 250 25.35 11.29 19.32
CA PRO A 250 24.75 11.68 20.59
C PRO A 250 24.77 13.20 20.75
N VAL A 251 23.65 13.75 21.22
CA VAL A 251 23.55 15.16 21.60
C VAL A 251 24.31 15.35 22.91
N PRO A 252 25.28 16.29 22.99
CA PRO A 252 26.02 16.53 24.21
C PRO A 252 25.08 16.96 25.35
N LEU A 253 25.31 16.44 26.55
CA LEU A 253 24.60 16.87 27.75
C LEU A 253 24.95 18.31 28.10
N ALA A 254 24.06 18.99 28.83
CA ALA A 254 24.46 20.19 29.57
C ALA A 254 25.57 19.82 30.54
N ASP A 255 26.73 20.43 30.33
CA ASP A 255 27.58 20.79 31.45
C ASP A 255 26.95 22.07 32.05
N PRO A 256 26.40 22.02 33.27
CA PRO A 256 25.75 23.17 33.89
C PRO A 256 26.66 24.39 33.99
N ASP A 257 27.99 24.22 33.89
CA ASP A 257 28.98 25.29 34.03
C ASP A 257 29.46 25.89 32.69
N ALA A 258 29.08 25.31 31.53
CA ALA A 258 29.73 25.63 30.24
C ALA A 258 29.17 26.86 29.47
N GLY A 259 28.17 27.58 29.99
CA GLY A 259 27.76 28.90 29.48
C GLY A 259 27.29 28.99 28.02
N HIS A 260 27.16 27.88 27.29
CA HIS A 260 26.79 27.86 25.87
C HIS A 260 25.36 27.37 25.63
N PRO A 261 24.59 28.02 24.71
CA PRO A 261 23.22 27.64 24.37
C PRO A 261 23.17 26.49 23.35
N ALA A 262 23.96 25.43 23.54
CA ALA A 262 23.75 24.20 22.77
C ALA A 262 22.44 23.55 23.24
N THR A 263 21.70 22.87 22.35
CA THR A 263 20.46 22.19 22.74
C THR A 263 20.72 21.11 23.77
N HIS A 264 20.50 21.44 25.03
CA HIS A 264 20.67 20.54 26.15
C HIS A 264 19.39 19.74 26.41
N LEU A 265 19.54 18.43 26.63
CA LEU A 265 18.45 17.56 27.05
C LEU A 265 18.42 17.46 28.58
N SER A 266 17.29 17.82 29.18
CA SER A 266 17.02 17.55 30.60
C SER A 266 16.91 16.04 30.88
N THR A 267 17.11 15.64 32.14
CA THR A 267 16.93 14.24 32.60
C THR A 267 15.56 13.67 32.22
N LYS A 268 14.50 14.49 32.29
CA LYS A 268 13.14 14.11 31.89
C LYS A 268 13.06 13.80 30.39
N GLN A 269 13.69 14.62 29.56
CA GLN A 269 13.74 14.43 28.11
C GLN A 269 14.53 13.18 27.72
N LEU A 270 15.67 12.92 28.37
CA LEU A 270 16.42 11.68 28.20
C LEU A 270 15.57 10.45 28.52
N TRP A 271 14.86 10.48 29.64
CA TRP A 271 13.97 9.39 30.04
C TRP A 271 12.87 9.11 29.01
N TYR A 272 12.27 10.15 28.41
CA TYR A 272 11.28 9.98 27.34
C TYR A 272 11.89 9.33 26.09
N ILE A 273 13.04 9.82 25.63
CA ILE A 273 13.71 9.26 24.45
C ILE A 273 14.07 7.80 24.70
N THR A 274 14.66 7.46 25.86
CA THR A 274 15.03 6.08 26.18
C THR A 274 13.80 5.17 26.31
N SER A 275 12.70 5.67 26.87
CA SER A 275 11.45 4.92 26.96
C SER A 275 10.84 4.65 25.58
N GLY A 276 10.81 5.66 24.70
CA GLY A 276 10.35 5.52 23.32
C GLY A 276 11.23 4.56 22.51
N TYR A 277 12.55 4.68 22.66
CA TYR A 277 13.53 3.75 22.06
C TYR A 277 13.25 2.31 22.46
N ARG A 278 13.15 2.06 23.77
CA ARG A 278 12.91 0.72 24.32
C ARG A 278 11.59 0.16 23.82
N HIS A 279 10.53 0.97 23.83
CA HIS A 279 9.21 0.58 23.35
C HIS A 279 9.26 0.11 21.89
N ILE A 280 9.90 0.89 20.99
CA ILE A 280 10.02 0.50 19.59
C ILE A 280 10.85 -0.74 19.42
N ARG A 281 11.98 -0.87 20.13
CA ARG A 281 12.82 -2.07 20.05
C ARG A 281 12.06 -3.32 20.49
N GLU A 282 11.29 -3.23 21.56
CA GLU A 282 10.53 -4.37 22.09
C GLU A 282 9.30 -4.70 21.25
N CYS A 283 8.61 -3.71 20.69
CA CYS A 283 7.41 -3.92 19.88
C CYS A 283 7.71 -4.17 18.39
N HIS A 284 8.89 -3.75 17.91
CA HIS A 284 9.31 -3.82 16.52
C HIS A 284 10.80 -4.22 16.39
N PRO A 285 11.20 -5.40 16.90
CA PRO A 285 12.59 -5.87 16.88
C PRO A 285 13.19 -5.91 15.46
N GLN A 286 12.37 -6.16 14.44
CA GLN A 286 12.75 -6.23 13.03
C GLN A 286 13.29 -4.90 12.45
N LEU A 287 13.14 -3.78 13.15
CA LEU A 287 13.74 -2.50 12.75
C LEU A 287 15.24 -2.42 13.05
N GLY A 288 15.83 -3.42 13.73
CA GLY A 288 17.27 -3.53 13.93
C GLY A 288 17.87 -2.41 14.79
N LEU A 289 17.11 -1.88 15.75
CA LEU A 289 17.61 -0.88 16.68
C LEU A 289 18.74 -1.46 17.54
N PRO A 290 19.85 -0.73 17.78
CA PRO A 290 20.96 -1.19 18.62
C PRO A 290 20.55 -1.73 20.01
N GLU A 291 21.31 -2.66 20.57
CA GLU A 291 21.04 -3.17 21.92
C GLU A 291 21.28 -2.12 23.01
N ILE A 292 22.19 -1.17 22.76
CA ILE A 292 22.51 -0.11 23.69
C ILE A 292 21.70 1.13 23.29
N PRO A 293 20.72 1.59 24.09
CA PRO A 293 20.01 2.83 23.83
C PRO A 293 21.00 3.99 23.74
N PRO A 294 20.68 5.04 22.95
CA PRO A 294 21.57 6.15 22.61
C PRO A 294 22.23 6.92 23.78
N PHE A 295 21.88 6.60 25.03
CA PHE A 295 22.33 7.31 26.22
C PHE A 295 22.55 6.37 27.42
N GLN A 296 22.74 5.06 27.20
CA GLN A 296 22.98 4.10 28.31
C GLN A 296 24.14 4.58 29.20
N TYR A 297 25.25 5.00 28.57
CA TYR A 297 26.44 5.53 29.25
C TYR A 297 26.18 6.82 30.06
N LEU A 298 25.11 7.56 29.75
CA LEU A 298 24.71 8.76 30.50
C LEU A 298 23.74 8.43 31.64
N LEU A 299 22.91 7.39 31.46
CA LEU A 299 21.97 6.91 32.47
C LEU A 299 22.68 6.17 33.60
N ASP A 300 23.79 5.50 33.32
CA ASP A 300 24.60 4.80 34.34
C ASP A 300 25.24 5.79 35.35
N GLY A 301 25.33 7.08 35.00
CA GLY A 301 25.77 8.16 35.90
C GLY A 301 24.64 8.99 36.52
N LEU A 302 23.38 8.76 36.15
CA LEU A 302 22.24 9.51 36.69
C LEU A 302 21.68 8.82 37.95
N PRO A 303 21.33 9.57 39.01
CA PRO A 303 20.69 8.98 40.18
C PRO A 303 19.41 8.26 39.77
N PRO A 304 19.07 7.11 40.39
CA PRO A 304 17.86 6.36 40.07
C PRO A 304 16.67 7.32 40.14
N ALA A 305 15.84 7.30 39.09
CA ALA A 305 14.68 8.19 39.00
C ALA A 305 13.91 8.16 40.32
N PRO A 306 13.54 9.34 40.89
CA PRO A 306 12.91 9.40 42.19
C PRO A 306 11.72 8.45 42.18
N GLU A 307 11.77 7.49 43.10
CA GLU A 307 10.82 6.42 43.24
C GLU A 307 9.48 7.06 43.64
N ARG A 308 8.71 7.53 42.66
CA ARG A 308 7.33 7.97 42.88
C ARG A 308 6.57 6.72 43.31
N ASP A 309 6.38 6.58 44.62
CA ASP A 309 5.45 5.69 45.31
C ASP A 309 4.94 4.54 44.43
N ARG A 310 5.82 3.56 44.24
CA ARG A 310 5.41 2.27 43.69
C ARG A 310 4.63 1.55 44.77
N GLY A 311 3.33 1.82 44.82
CA GLY A 311 2.38 0.88 45.39
C GLY A 311 2.65 -0.51 44.82
N ALA A 312 3.11 -1.40 45.70
CA ALA A 312 3.38 -2.82 45.57
C ALA A 312 3.25 -3.47 44.16
N GLY A 313 4.39 -3.93 43.64
CA GLY A 313 4.51 -5.31 43.14
C GLY A 313 3.68 -5.73 41.92
N ARG A 314 3.55 -4.89 40.88
CA ARG A 314 3.10 -5.38 39.56
C ARG A 314 4.14 -5.11 38.50
N SER A 315 4.60 -6.19 37.86
CA SER A 315 5.44 -6.16 36.67
C SER A 315 4.81 -5.24 35.64
N TRP A 316 5.64 -4.47 34.91
CA TRP A 316 5.15 -3.64 33.81
C TRP A 316 4.34 -4.50 32.81
N LYS A 317 4.72 -5.76 32.60
CA LYS A 317 4.01 -6.71 31.74
C LYS A 317 2.54 -6.94 32.14
N ASP A 318 2.17 -6.69 33.39
CA ASP A 318 0.83 -6.95 33.94
C ASP A 318 -0.08 -5.70 33.93
N ARG A 319 0.40 -4.55 33.45
CA ARG A 319 -0.43 -3.34 33.36
C ARG A 319 -1.18 -3.33 32.02
N PRO A 320 -2.52 -3.10 32.03
CA PRO A 320 -3.28 -2.94 30.78
C PRO A 320 -2.65 -1.83 29.94
N LYS A 321 -2.31 -2.12 28.67
CA LYS A 321 -1.66 -1.19 27.72
C LYS A 321 -2.37 0.18 27.63
N GLU A 322 -3.66 0.23 27.96
CA GLU A 322 -4.49 1.44 27.90
C GLU A 322 -4.37 2.38 29.11
N ARG A 323 -3.89 1.93 30.28
CA ARG A 323 -3.88 2.77 31.50
C ARG A 323 -2.65 3.65 31.68
N TRP A 324 -1.57 3.41 30.96
CA TRP A 324 -0.33 4.18 31.12
C TRP A 324 -0.45 5.62 30.57
N TRP A 325 -1.23 5.81 29.51
CA TRP A 325 -1.32 7.09 28.80
C TRP A 325 -2.28 8.10 29.43
N ARG A 326 -3.38 7.66 30.07
CA ARG A 326 -4.36 8.58 30.71
C ARG A 326 -3.87 9.30 31.97
N ARG A 327 -2.70 8.94 32.50
CA ARG A 327 -2.13 9.59 33.71
C ARG A 327 -1.13 10.71 33.41
N ILE A 328 -0.91 11.03 32.13
CA ILE A 328 0.11 12.01 31.70
C ILE A 328 -0.49 13.17 30.87
N SER A 329 -1.82 13.19 30.69
CA SER A 329 -2.59 14.35 30.22
C SER A 329 -3.27 15.04 31.37
#